data_AF-A0A534KDZ5-F1
#
_entry.id   AF-A0A534KDZ5-F1
#
_cell.length_a   1.000
_cell.length_b   1.000
_cell.length_c   1.000
_cell.angle_alpha   90.00
_cell.angle_beta   90.00
_cell.angle_gamma   90.00
#
_symmetry.space_group_name_H-M   'P 1'
#
loop_
_entity.id
_entity.type
_entity.pdbx_description
1 polymer ?
#
loop_
_entity_poly.entity_id
_entity_poly.type
_entity_poly.pdbx_seq_one_letter_code
_entity_poly.pdbx_strand_id
1 'polypeptide(L)'
;MPRKGYRAASHFAAGDPMPATPSFMKLKVDHKTVLCRDLNTYRALRDFLLNSGYSPVYETERVGEEKTAMATFACLSSLTGERLAVVLGMSAPNEVSHAQAPFAYGFAGKPQKDAQTYMQHLALRTNDVEKLKSHLESKGAAFLTPIYKDKDSFGPLLQSFTRELFDDEWFFIEFVQRDYDADTVGAGGTQFVQNTVKSLYVSKQEEFREWEKTGKKRKFLDGVPAKDRTKLLQEIFANTEPKGYVQTVAPIARNVSLG
;
A
#
# COMPACT_ATOMS: atom_id res chain seq x y z
N MET A 1 45.21 3.91 50.43
CA MET A 1 44.96 2.51 49.99
C MET A 1 43.91 1.89 50.92
N PRO A 2 42.98 1.04 50.44
CA PRO A 2 41.53 1.28 50.54
C PRO A 2 40.74 0.29 51.41
N ARG A 3 39.45 0.58 51.68
CA ARG A 3 38.34 -0.38 51.45
C ARG A 3 36.98 0.35 51.30
N LYS A 4 36.42 0.18 50.10
CA LYS A 4 35.05 0.57 49.69
C LYS A 4 34.03 -0.25 50.48
N GLY A 5 33.06 0.42 51.09
CA GLY A 5 31.81 -0.15 51.60
C GLY A 5 30.65 0.27 50.72
N TYR A 6 29.88 -0.72 50.27
CA TYR A 6 28.77 -0.66 49.32
C TYR A 6 27.71 0.41 49.63
N ARG A 7 27.35 1.24 48.64
CA ARG A 7 26.03 1.87 48.56
C ARG A 7 25.12 0.98 47.72
N ALA A 8 23.97 0.62 48.28
CA ALA A 8 22.92 -0.09 47.57
C ALA A 8 22.53 0.71 46.32
N ALA A 9 22.50 0.02 45.17
CA ALA A 9 22.03 0.58 43.92
C ALA A 9 20.57 0.99 44.08
N SER A 10 20.27 2.23 43.75
CA SER A 10 18.92 2.71 43.48
C SER A 10 18.28 1.76 42.46
N HIS A 11 17.18 1.13 42.85
CA HIS A 11 16.30 0.43 41.93
C HIS A 11 15.94 1.38 40.79
N PHE A 12 16.39 1.04 39.58
CA PHE A 12 15.80 1.59 38.37
C PHE A 12 14.32 1.24 38.41
N ALA A 13 13.46 2.25 38.49
CA ALA A 13 12.04 2.09 38.26
C ALA A 13 11.89 1.42 36.89
N ALA A 14 11.26 0.24 36.88
CA ALA A 14 10.83 -0.40 35.66
C ALA A 14 10.04 0.64 34.86
N GLY A 15 10.50 0.92 33.63
CA GLY A 15 9.82 1.86 32.75
C GLY A 15 8.34 1.47 32.65
N ASP A 16 7.48 2.47 32.71
CA ASP A 16 6.04 2.28 32.54
C ASP A 16 5.75 1.37 31.34
N PRO A 17 4.81 0.42 31.44
CA PRO A 17 4.42 -0.40 30.30
C PRO A 17 4.01 0.53 29.16
N MET A 18 4.70 0.43 28.03
CA MET A 18 4.27 1.07 26.80
C MET A 18 2.80 0.69 26.57
N PRO A 19 1.90 1.66 26.33
CA PRO A 19 0.49 1.36 26.12
C PRO A 19 0.36 0.35 24.98
N ALA A 20 -0.44 -0.70 25.20
CA ALA A 20 -0.63 -1.76 24.24
C ALA A 20 -1.12 -1.19 22.89
N THR A 21 -0.50 -1.61 21.78
CA THR A 21 -0.91 -1.19 20.44
C THR A 21 -2.41 -1.47 20.25
N PRO A 22 -3.23 -0.45 19.89
CA PRO A 22 -4.65 -0.64 19.63
C PRO A 22 -4.89 -1.72 18.56
N SER A 23 -5.99 -2.47 18.67
CA SER A 23 -6.24 -3.60 17.75
C SER A 23 -6.31 -3.17 16.28
N PHE A 24 -6.89 -2.00 15.98
CA PHE A 24 -6.96 -1.43 14.63
C PHE A 24 -5.60 -0.98 14.06
N MET A 25 -4.59 -0.83 14.91
CA MET A 25 -3.21 -0.59 14.50
C MET A 25 -2.41 -1.89 14.34
N LYS A 26 -2.95 -3.07 14.69
CA LYS A 26 -2.30 -4.36 14.45
C LYS A 26 -2.61 -4.78 13.01
N LEU A 27 -1.69 -4.47 12.10
CA LEU A 27 -1.90 -4.61 10.66
C LEU A 27 -1.40 -5.97 10.16
N LYS A 28 -2.02 -6.47 9.10
CA LYS A 28 -1.53 -7.60 8.31
C LYS A 28 -1.33 -7.19 6.87
N VAL A 29 -0.39 -7.79 6.16
CA VAL A 29 -0.30 -7.62 4.71
C VAL A 29 -1.53 -8.24 4.03
N ASP A 30 -2.21 -7.49 3.16
CA ASP A 30 -3.31 -8.01 2.33
C ASP A 30 -2.80 -8.41 0.95
N HIS A 31 -2.23 -7.43 0.22
CA HIS A 31 -1.72 -7.64 -1.14
C HIS A 31 -0.67 -6.59 -1.51
N LYS A 32 0.10 -6.88 -2.58
CA LYS A 32 0.96 -5.91 -3.27
C LYS A 32 0.40 -5.63 -4.65
N THR A 33 0.62 -4.42 -5.16
CA THR A 33 0.27 -4.07 -6.53
C THR A 33 1.47 -3.55 -7.30
N VAL A 34 1.74 -4.13 -8.45
CA VAL A 34 2.86 -3.82 -9.32
C VAL A 34 2.35 -3.28 -10.66
N LEU A 35 2.82 -2.10 -11.04
CA LEU A 35 2.62 -1.54 -12.38
C LEU A 35 3.64 -2.12 -13.36
N CYS A 36 3.18 -2.42 -14.57
CA CYS A 36 4.00 -2.84 -15.71
C CYS A 36 4.05 -1.72 -16.74
N ARG A 37 5.22 -1.50 -17.34
CA ARG A 37 5.41 -0.48 -18.37
C ARG A 37 4.58 -0.76 -19.63
N ASP A 38 4.58 -2.01 -20.07
CA ASP A 38 4.03 -2.41 -21.36
C ASP A 38 3.34 -3.78 -21.28
N LEU A 39 2.63 -4.11 -22.36
CA LEU A 39 1.83 -5.32 -22.48
C LEU A 39 2.65 -6.61 -22.43
N ASN A 40 3.88 -6.61 -22.96
CA ASN A 40 4.73 -7.79 -22.94
C ASN A 40 5.20 -8.07 -21.52
N THR A 41 5.62 -7.04 -20.79
CA THR A 41 5.98 -7.16 -19.37
C THR A 41 4.80 -7.66 -18.54
N TYR A 42 3.60 -7.11 -18.75
CA TYR A 42 2.37 -7.54 -18.09
C TYR A 42 2.07 -9.03 -18.34
N ARG A 43 2.07 -9.46 -19.61
CA ARG A 43 1.81 -10.86 -19.99
C ARG A 43 2.85 -11.80 -19.44
N ALA A 44 4.14 -11.44 -19.54
CA ALA A 44 5.23 -12.26 -19.02
C ALA A 44 5.11 -12.48 -17.51
N LEU A 45 4.80 -11.44 -16.72
CA LEU A 45 4.60 -11.58 -15.28
C LEU A 45 3.37 -12.40 -14.94
N ARG A 46 2.25 -12.18 -15.63
CA ARG A 46 1.02 -12.98 -15.48
C ARG A 46 1.31 -14.46 -15.72
N ASP A 47 1.91 -14.80 -16.86
CA ASP A 47 2.17 -16.18 -17.24
C ASP A 47 3.22 -16.83 -16.33
N PHE A 48 4.25 -16.08 -15.91
CA PHE A 48 5.22 -16.54 -14.93
C PHE A 48 4.57 -16.89 -13.58
N LEU A 49 3.69 -16.04 -13.07
CA LEU A 49 3.00 -16.26 -11.79
C LEU A 49 2.08 -17.49 -11.85
N LEU A 50 1.29 -17.61 -12.93
CA LEU A 50 0.43 -18.77 -13.15
C LEU A 50 1.24 -20.07 -13.23
N ASN A 51 2.34 -20.08 -13.99
CA ASN A 51 3.23 -21.23 -14.09
C ASN A 51 3.98 -21.54 -12.78
N SER A 52 4.08 -20.57 -11.87
CA SER A 52 4.69 -20.72 -10.55
C SER A 52 3.69 -21.22 -9.49
N GLY A 53 2.48 -21.61 -9.88
CA GLY A 53 1.47 -22.17 -8.98
C GLY A 53 0.63 -21.15 -8.23
N TYR A 54 0.65 -19.88 -8.66
CA TYR A 54 -0.29 -18.88 -8.16
C TYR A 54 -1.66 -19.09 -8.81
N SER A 55 -2.72 -18.96 -8.01
CA SER A 55 -4.10 -19.10 -8.49
C SER A 55 -4.70 -17.74 -8.82
N PRO A 56 -5.37 -17.55 -9.98
CA PRO A 56 -6.05 -16.30 -10.28
C PRO A 56 -7.21 -16.06 -9.30
N VAL A 57 -7.36 -14.83 -8.82
CA VAL A 57 -8.45 -14.40 -7.91
C VAL A 57 -9.19 -13.16 -8.40
N TYR A 58 -8.69 -12.52 -9.46
CA TYR A 58 -9.37 -11.46 -10.20
C TYR A 58 -8.63 -11.22 -11.52
N GLU A 59 -9.37 -10.98 -12.60
CA GLU A 59 -8.79 -10.53 -13.86
C GLU A 59 -9.76 -9.62 -14.61
N THR A 60 -9.24 -8.52 -15.16
CA THR A 60 -9.97 -7.63 -16.07
C THR A 60 -9.03 -7.12 -17.14
N GLU A 61 -9.51 -7.13 -18.38
CA GLU A 61 -8.77 -6.57 -19.52
C GLU A 61 -8.86 -5.04 -19.54
N ARG A 62 -9.89 -4.46 -18.92
CA ARG A 62 -10.10 -3.01 -18.90
C ARG A 62 -11.02 -2.58 -17.75
N VAL A 63 -10.48 -1.73 -16.88
CA VAL A 63 -11.25 -1.01 -15.85
C VAL A 63 -10.78 0.44 -15.77
N GLY A 64 -11.73 1.38 -15.76
CA GLY A 64 -11.44 2.81 -15.69
C GLY A 64 -12.40 3.66 -16.51
N GLU A 65 -11.90 4.80 -16.97
CA GLU A 65 -12.58 5.75 -17.84
C GLU A 65 -12.34 5.41 -19.33
N GLU A 66 -12.93 6.22 -20.22
CA GLU A 66 -12.76 6.04 -21.67
C GLU A 66 -11.31 6.28 -22.11
N LYS A 67 -10.67 7.33 -21.61
CA LYS A 67 -9.31 7.74 -22.01
C LYS A 67 -8.21 7.24 -21.09
N THR A 68 -8.55 6.84 -19.88
CA THR A 68 -7.63 6.27 -18.88
C THR A 68 -8.22 4.95 -18.39
N ALA A 69 -7.48 3.86 -18.45
CA ALA A 69 -7.91 2.58 -17.90
C ALA A 69 -6.72 1.74 -17.45
N MET A 70 -7.00 0.57 -16.88
CA MET A 70 -6.00 -0.43 -16.57
C MET A 70 -6.50 -1.83 -16.94
N ALA A 71 -5.60 -2.70 -17.37
CA ALA A 71 -5.78 -4.14 -17.22
C ALA A 71 -5.21 -4.56 -15.86
N THR A 72 -5.84 -5.53 -15.21
CA THR A 72 -5.38 -6.04 -13.92
C THR A 72 -5.53 -7.55 -13.88
N PHE A 73 -4.47 -8.21 -13.46
CA PHE A 73 -4.46 -9.62 -13.10
C PHE A 73 -4.05 -9.71 -11.64
N ALA A 74 -4.87 -10.32 -10.80
CA ALA A 74 -4.52 -10.59 -9.41
C ALA A 74 -4.55 -12.09 -9.11
N CYS A 75 -3.57 -12.54 -8.35
CA CYS A 75 -3.40 -13.93 -8.00
C CYS A 75 -3.08 -14.12 -6.51
N LEU A 76 -3.30 -15.33 -6.03
CA LEU A 76 -3.03 -15.78 -4.66
C LEU A 76 -1.93 -16.85 -4.71
N SER A 77 -0.90 -16.65 -3.90
CA SER A 77 0.08 -17.68 -3.60
C SER A 77 -0.52 -18.70 -2.64
N SER A 78 -0.66 -19.95 -3.09
CA SER A 78 -1.09 -21.06 -2.21
C SER A 78 -0.03 -21.40 -1.15
N LEU A 79 1.23 -21.02 -1.37
CA LEU A 79 2.34 -21.27 -0.44
C LEU A 79 2.37 -20.26 0.72
N THR A 80 2.13 -18.98 0.41
CA THR A 80 2.33 -17.88 1.36
C THR A 80 1.03 -17.20 1.80
N GLY A 81 -0.09 -17.47 1.12
CA GLY A 81 -1.34 -16.72 1.30
C GLY A 81 -1.29 -15.28 0.78
N GLU A 82 -0.17 -14.85 0.18
CA GLU A 82 0.02 -13.51 -0.36
C GLU A 82 -0.79 -13.32 -1.63
N ARG A 83 -1.46 -12.17 -1.74
CA ARG A 83 -2.10 -11.72 -2.97
C ARG A 83 -1.19 -10.74 -3.71
N LEU A 84 -1.08 -10.89 -5.01
CA LEU A 84 -0.32 -9.99 -5.87
C LEU A 84 -1.20 -9.53 -7.03
N ALA A 85 -1.31 -8.22 -7.23
CA ALA A 85 -1.94 -7.62 -8.39
C ALA A 85 -0.86 -7.08 -9.34
N VAL A 86 -0.97 -7.46 -10.61
CA VAL A 86 -0.17 -6.99 -11.73
C VAL A 86 -1.06 -6.11 -12.58
N VAL A 87 -0.61 -4.89 -12.86
CA VAL A 87 -1.45 -3.84 -13.46
C VAL A 87 -0.73 -3.23 -14.66
N LEU A 88 -1.45 -3.12 -15.77
CA LEU A 88 -1.01 -2.40 -16.96
C LEU A 88 -1.91 -1.19 -17.14
N GLY A 89 -1.36 0.01 -17.05
CA GLY A 89 -2.11 1.22 -17.34
C GLY A 89 -2.25 1.46 -18.84
N MET A 90 -3.34 2.11 -19.21
CA MET A 90 -3.73 2.43 -20.57
C MET A 90 -4.16 3.90 -20.60
N SER A 91 -3.47 4.73 -21.36
CA SER A 91 -3.87 6.11 -21.59
C SER A 91 -4.03 6.34 -23.09
N ALA A 92 -5.10 7.05 -23.47
CA ALA A 92 -5.25 7.56 -24.82
C ALA A 92 -4.12 8.56 -25.13
N PRO A 93 -3.67 8.69 -26.40
CA PRO A 93 -2.54 9.55 -26.76
C PRO A 93 -2.68 11.02 -26.36
N ASN A 94 -3.91 11.52 -26.18
CA ASN A 94 -4.24 12.90 -25.84
C ASN A 94 -4.68 13.11 -24.38
N GLU A 95 -4.53 12.09 -23.54
CA GLU A 95 -4.97 12.15 -22.16
C GLU A 95 -3.89 12.76 -21.27
N VAL A 96 -4.29 13.72 -20.43
CA VAL A 96 -3.39 14.45 -19.52
C VAL A 96 -3.04 13.59 -18.29
N SER A 97 -3.93 12.67 -17.92
CA SER A 97 -3.71 11.76 -16.81
C SER A 97 -2.99 10.49 -17.25
N HIS A 98 -1.98 10.09 -16.49
CA HIS A 98 -1.23 8.87 -16.76
C HIS A 98 -1.60 7.78 -15.76
N ALA A 99 -2.12 6.66 -16.25
CA ALA A 99 -2.32 5.43 -15.48
C ALA A 99 -1.01 4.87 -14.87
N GLN A 100 0.12 5.47 -15.20
CA GLN A 100 1.48 4.95 -15.10
C GLN A 100 2.50 6.06 -14.80
N ALA A 101 2.23 6.92 -13.82
CA ALA A 101 3.13 8.02 -13.43
C ALA A 101 4.65 7.68 -13.36
N PRO A 102 5.11 6.56 -12.77
CA PRO A 102 6.55 6.21 -12.77
C PRO A 102 7.15 6.05 -14.19
N PHE A 103 6.34 5.68 -15.18
CA PHE A 103 6.78 5.49 -16.57
C PHE A 103 6.69 6.76 -17.42
N ALA A 104 6.01 7.80 -16.92
CA ALA A 104 6.00 9.13 -17.51
C ALA A 104 7.08 10.03 -16.89
N TYR A 105 7.24 9.98 -15.56
CA TYR A 105 8.00 10.99 -14.81
C TYR A 105 9.22 10.44 -14.07
N GLY A 106 9.43 9.12 -14.07
CA GLY A 106 10.48 8.49 -13.28
C GLY A 106 10.09 8.27 -11.81
N PHE A 107 11.00 7.70 -11.03
CA PHE A 107 10.79 7.39 -9.61
C PHE A 107 12.14 7.15 -8.90
N ALA A 108 12.22 7.33 -7.59
CA ALA A 108 13.42 7.12 -6.77
C ALA A 108 14.68 7.82 -7.33
N GLY A 109 14.51 9.03 -7.88
CA GLY A 109 15.57 9.76 -8.59
C GLY A 109 16.02 9.17 -9.93
N LYS A 110 15.36 8.12 -10.42
CA LYS A 110 15.64 7.47 -11.71
C LYS A 110 14.75 8.01 -12.82
N PRO A 111 15.28 8.18 -14.04
CA PRO A 111 14.49 8.59 -15.19
C PRO A 111 13.51 7.49 -15.62
N GLN A 112 12.45 7.88 -16.33
CA GLN A 112 11.39 6.96 -16.73
C GLN A 112 11.87 5.79 -17.60
N LYS A 113 12.95 5.94 -18.37
CA LYS A 113 13.51 4.87 -19.22
C LYS A 113 14.03 3.65 -18.43
N ASP A 114 14.36 3.84 -17.16
CA ASP A 114 14.91 2.78 -16.29
C ASP A 114 13.79 1.99 -15.59
N ALA A 115 12.54 2.38 -15.79
CA ALA A 115 11.37 1.79 -15.17
C ALA A 115 10.72 0.73 -16.07
N GLN A 116 10.87 -0.55 -15.74
CA GLN A 116 10.13 -1.66 -16.41
C GLN A 116 8.90 -2.08 -15.60
N THR A 117 9.05 -2.11 -14.28
CA THR A 117 7.98 -2.32 -13.31
C THR A 117 8.10 -1.32 -12.18
N TYR A 118 7.02 -1.12 -11.44
CA TYR A 118 7.01 -0.24 -10.28
C TYR A 118 6.06 -0.76 -9.21
N MET A 119 6.50 -0.78 -7.95
CA MET A 119 5.64 -1.14 -6.82
C MET A 119 4.69 0.03 -6.52
N GLN A 120 3.41 -0.11 -6.86
CA GLN A 120 2.42 0.96 -6.76
C GLN A 120 1.99 1.20 -5.32
N HIS A 121 1.51 0.14 -4.67
CA HIS A 121 1.03 0.22 -3.31
C HIS A 121 1.19 -1.11 -2.60
N LEU A 122 1.20 -1.00 -1.27
CA LEU A 122 1.04 -2.10 -0.35
C LEU A 122 -0.31 -1.95 0.34
N ALA A 123 -1.12 -2.98 0.30
CA ALA A 123 -2.36 -3.03 1.04
C ALA A 123 -2.14 -3.66 2.42
N LEU A 124 -2.62 -2.96 3.45
CA LEU A 124 -2.52 -3.34 4.85
C LEU A 124 -3.93 -3.56 5.41
N ARG A 125 -4.19 -4.78 5.85
CA ARG A 125 -5.44 -5.20 6.47
C ARG A 125 -5.48 -4.81 7.93
N THR A 126 -6.59 -4.24 8.36
CA THR A 126 -6.95 -3.94 9.75
C THR A 126 -8.29 -4.58 10.09
N ASN A 127 -8.57 -4.73 11.39
CA ASN A 127 -9.88 -5.18 11.86
C ASN A 127 -10.92 -4.05 11.93
N ASP A 128 -10.51 -2.78 11.83
CA ASP A 128 -11.39 -1.62 11.90
C ASP A 128 -10.79 -0.43 11.11
N VAL A 129 -11.13 -0.35 9.82
CA VAL A 129 -10.60 0.68 8.91
C VAL A 129 -11.15 2.07 9.23
N GLU A 130 -12.35 2.17 9.78
CA GLU A 130 -12.94 3.44 10.20
C GLU A 130 -12.14 4.04 11.36
N LYS A 131 -11.89 3.27 12.43
CA LYS A 131 -11.06 3.72 13.54
C LYS A 131 -9.62 4.01 13.13
N LEU A 132 -9.02 3.16 12.29
CA LEU A 132 -7.67 3.38 11.79
C LEU A 132 -7.57 4.69 11.02
N LYS A 133 -8.48 4.92 10.06
CA LYS A 133 -8.51 6.15 9.26
C LYS A 133 -8.69 7.38 10.14
N SER A 134 -9.68 7.38 11.03
CA SER A 134 -9.91 8.50 11.96
C SER A 134 -8.70 8.75 12.88
N HIS A 135 -8.05 7.70 13.37
CA HIS A 135 -6.84 7.82 14.18
C HIS A 135 -5.71 8.48 13.40
N LEU A 136 -5.44 8.05 12.17
CA LEU A 136 -4.37 8.59 11.34
C LEU A 136 -4.69 10.02 10.90
N GLU A 137 -5.92 10.32 10.50
CA GLU A 137 -6.37 11.68 10.17
C GLU A 137 -6.24 12.63 11.37
N SER A 138 -6.52 12.16 12.60
CA SER A 138 -6.29 12.96 13.82
C SER A 138 -4.81 13.32 14.06
N LYS A 139 -3.89 12.56 13.46
CA LYS A 139 -2.44 12.82 13.47
C LYS A 139 -1.98 13.62 12.24
N GLY A 140 -2.91 14.13 11.43
CA GLY A 140 -2.63 14.95 10.25
C GLY A 140 -2.46 14.16 8.96
N ALA A 141 -2.84 12.88 8.93
CA ALA A 141 -2.74 12.07 7.74
C ALA A 141 -3.82 12.40 6.70
N ALA A 142 -3.45 12.39 5.41
CA ALA A 142 -4.31 12.75 4.29
C ALA A 142 -4.60 11.53 3.42
N PHE A 143 -5.84 11.06 3.45
CA PHE A 143 -6.31 10.03 2.54
C PHE A 143 -6.69 10.62 1.18
N LEU A 144 -6.54 9.81 0.14
CA LEU A 144 -7.02 10.16 -1.18
C LEU A 144 -8.52 9.91 -1.31
N THR A 145 -8.98 8.77 -0.80
CA THR A 145 -10.35 8.31 -1.00
C THR A 145 -11.14 8.31 0.31
N PRO A 146 -12.48 8.33 0.24
CA PRO A 146 -13.29 7.84 1.34
C PRO A 146 -13.03 6.33 1.59
N ILE A 147 -13.75 5.76 2.55
CA ILE A 147 -13.83 4.31 2.70
C ILE A 147 -14.90 3.82 1.72
N TYR A 148 -14.47 3.13 0.67
CA TYR A 148 -15.39 2.42 -0.21
C TYR A 148 -15.85 1.14 0.48
N LYS A 149 -17.13 0.81 0.33
CA LYS A 149 -17.77 -0.37 0.93
C LYS A 149 -18.38 -1.20 -0.19
N ASP A 150 -17.97 -2.46 -0.26
CA ASP A 150 -18.43 -3.40 -1.28
C ASP A 150 -18.45 -4.82 -0.70
N LYS A 151 -18.73 -5.82 -1.54
CA LYS A 151 -18.75 -7.22 -1.16
C LYS A 151 -18.00 -8.07 -2.18
N ASP A 152 -17.00 -8.80 -1.72
CA ASP A 152 -16.34 -9.84 -2.51
C ASP A 152 -17.06 -11.19 -2.36
N SER A 153 -16.49 -12.27 -2.89
CA SER A 153 -17.15 -13.59 -2.85
C SER A 153 -17.31 -14.17 -1.44
N PHE A 154 -16.60 -13.63 -0.45
CA PHE A 154 -16.52 -14.16 0.91
C PHE A 154 -17.19 -13.25 1.93
N GLY A 155 -17.28 -11.95 1.66
CA GLY A 155 -17.96 -11.03 2.56
C GLY A 155 -17.71 -9.57 2.26
N PRO A 156 -18.10 -8.69 3.20
CA PRO A 156 -17.81 -7.27 3.14
C PRO A 156 -16.32 -6.98 2.93
N LEU A 157 -16.05 -6.04 2.03
CA LEU A 157 -14.74 -5.52 1.70
C LEU A 157 -14.77 -3.99 1.80
N LEU A 158 -13.91 -3.44 2.65
CA LEU A 158 -13.76 -2.00 2.82
C LEU A 158 -12.34 -1.60 2.44
N GLN A 159 -12.20 -0.54 1.64
CA GLN A 159 -10.92 -0.13 1.07
C GLN A 159 -10.78 1.39 1.10
N SER A 160 -9.58 1.90 1.40
CA SER A 160 -9.26 3.32 1.34
C SER A 160 -7.81 3.54 0.95
N PHE A 161 -7.56 4.41 -0.03
CA PHE A 161 -6.21 4.78 -0.44
C PHE A 161 -5.72 6.01 0.33
N THR A 162 -4.46 5.95 0.74
CA THR A 162 -3.73 7.15 1.16
C THR A 162 -3.33 7.97 -0.07
N ARG A 163 -2.96 9.24 0.16
CA ARG A 163 -2.09 9.98 -0.77
C ARG A 163 -0.70 9.30 -0.85
N GLU A 164 0.17 9.71 -1.76
CA GLU A 164 1.54 9.17 -1.82
C GLU A 164 2.33 9.44 -0.54
N LEU A 165 3.28 8.56 -0.22
CA LEU A 165 4.05 8.68 1.02
C LEU A 165 5.30 9.56 0.86
N PHE A 166 5.96 9.53 -0.31
CA PHE A 166 7.30 10.08 -0.51
C PHE A 166 7.36 11.04 -1.70
N ASP A 167 8.36 11.93 -1.69
CA ASP A 167 8.51 12.97 -2.73
C ASP A 167 8.86 12.36 -4.08
N ASP A 168 9.88 11.51 -4.11
CA ASP A 168 10.46 10.92 -5.32
C ASP A 168 9.81 9.59 -5.72
N GLU A 169 8.77 9.13 -5.02
CA GLU A 169 8.09 7.85 -5.28
C GLU A 169 6.58 8.04 -5.46
N TRP A 170 5.99 7.40 -6.45
CA TRP A 170 4.52 7.34 -6.66
C TRP A 170 3.81 6.31 -5.76
N PHE A 171 4.45 5.92 -4.65
CA PHE A 171 4.00 4.84 -3.77
C PHE A 171 2.98 5.33 -2.75
N PHE A 172 1.91 4.58 -2.56
CA PHE A 172 0.89 4.84 -1.55
C PHE A 172 0.54 3.56 -0.76
N ILE A 173 -0.24 3.69 0.32
CA ILE A 173 -0.78 2.57 1.08
C ILE A 173 -2.28 2.46 0.80
N GLU A 174 -2.74 1.24 0.66
CA GLU A 174 -4.15 0.92 0.77
C GLU A 174 -4.43 0.35 2.16
N PHE A 175 -5.47 0.82 2.83
CA PHE A 175 -5.98 0.18 4.02
C PHE A 175 -7.24 -0.61 3.69
N VAL A 176 -7.24 -1.88 4.12
CA VAL A 176 -8.29 -2.86 3.80
C VAL A 176 -8.91 -3.39 5.08
N GLN A 177 -10.20 -3.66 5.06
CA GLN A 177 -10.84 -4.52 6.04
C GLN A 177 -11.66 -5.57 5.29
N ARG A 178 -11.44 -6.83 5.65
CA ARG A 178 -12.23 -7.98 5.20
C ARG A 178 -12.94 -8.52 6.43
N ASP A 179 -14.26 -8.66 6.35
CA ASP A 179 -15.07 -9.19 7.46
C ASP A 179 -15.11 -10.73 7.44
N TYR A 180 -13.93 -11.33 7.29
CA TYR A 180 -13.68 -12.77 7.31
C TYR A 180 -12.17 -13.01 7.46
N ASP A 181 -11.78 -14.22 7.87
CA ASP A 181 -10.36 -14.58 7.97
C ASP A 181 -9.77 -14.88 6.58
N ALA A 182 -9.29 -13.82 5.94
CA ALA A 182 -8.73 -13.87 4.60
C ALA A 182 -7.40 -14.64 4.48
N ASP A 183 -6.79 -15.04 5.61
CA ASP A 183 -5.62 -15.95 5.62
C ASP A 183 -6.05 -17.42 5.47
N THR A 184 -7.30 -17.75 5.80
CA THR A 184 -7.87 -19.11 5.70
C THR A 184 -8.63 -19.36 4.40
N VAL A 185 -8.96 -18.28 3.67
CA VAL A 185 -9.64 -18.37 2.39
C VAL A 185 -8.66 -18.80 1.30
N GLY A 186 -8.90 -19.97 0.72
CA GLY A 186 -8.10 -20.52 -0.37
C GLY A 186 -8.36 -19.86 -1.74
N ALA A 187 -7.82 -20.48 -2.78
CA ALA A 187 -8.11 -20.10 -4.16
C ALA A 187 -9.58 -20.41 -4.49
N GLY A 188 -10.35 -19.38 -4.81
CA GLY A 188 -11.78 -19.48 -5.13
C GLY A 188 -12.43 -18.11 -5.06
N GLY A 189 -13.47 -17.89 -5.87
CA GLY A 189 -14.21 -16.63 -5.91
C GLY A 189 -13.40 -15.41 -6.34
N THR A 190 -14.11 -14.33 -6.60
CA THR A 190 -13.54 -13.00 -6.84
C THR A 190 -13.18 -12.35 -5.51
N GLN A 191 -11.93 -11.93 -5.34
CA GLN A 191 -11.41 -11.31 -4.10
C GLN A 191 -11.12 -9.81 -4.21
N PHE A 192 -11.31 -9.26 -5.41
CA PHE A 192 -11.21 -7.83 -5.75
C PHE A 192 -12.47 -7.43 -6.52
N VAL A 193 -13.14 -6.34 -6.11
CA VAL A 193 -14.44 -5.98 -6.70
C VAL A 193 -14.28 -4.88 -7.76
N GLN A 194 -14.74 -5.15 -8.98
CA GLN A 194 -14.51 -4.29 -10.14
C GLN A 194 -15.02 -2.85 -9.96
N ASN A 195 -16.16 -2.65 -9.31
CA ASN A 195 -16.69 -1.31 -9.04
C ASN A 195 -15.77 -0.53 -8.12
N THR A 196 -15.32 -1.15 -7.03
CA THR A 196 -14.37 -0.53 -6.11
C THR A 196 -13.02 -0.27 -6.78
N VAL A 197 -12.49 -1.21 -7.57
CA VAL A 197 -11.27 -1.02 -8.36
C VAL A 197 -11.40 0.19 -9.30
N LYS A 198 -12.55 0.32 -9.99
CA LYS A 198 -12.83 1.47 -10.86
C LYS A 198 -12.82 2.78 -10.09
N SER A 199 -13.54 2.86 -8.96
CA SER A 199 -13.62 4.08 -8.16
C SER A 199 -12.27 4.50 -7.60
N LEU A 200 -11.51 3.55 -7.04
CA LEU A 200 -10.15 3.77 -6.54
C LEU A 200 -9.22 4.31 -7.65
N TYR A 201 -9.33 3.74 -8.84
CA TYR A 201 -8.55 4.19 -10.00
C TYR A 201 -8.88 5.60 -10.43
N VAL A 202 -10.17 5.94 -10.55
CA VAL A 202 -10.60 7.30 -10.93
C VAL A 202 -10.03 8.33 -9.96
N SER A 203 -10.08 8.07 -8.65
CA SER A 203 -9.47 8.98 -7.65
C SER A 203 -7.96 9.14 -7.82
N LYS A 204 -7.22 8.07 -8.19
CA LYS A 204 -5.79 8.19 -8.55
C LYS A 204 -5.58 9.06 -9.78
N GLN A 205 -6.42 8.93 -10.81
CA GLN A 205 -6.32 9.77 -12.01
C GLN A 205 -6.62 11.24 -11.69
N GLU A 206 -7.61 11.53 -10.84
CA GLU A 206 -7.90 12.88 -10.38
C GLU A 206 -6.72 13.52 -9.64
N GLU A 207 -6.04 12.76 -8.77
CA GLU A 207 -4.82 13.21 -8.12
C GLU A 207 -3.69 13.54 -9.10
N PHE A 208 -3.48 12.71 -10.12
CA PHE A 208 -2.48 13.00 -11.16
C PHE A 208 -2.84 14.27 -11.94
N ARG A 209 -4.12 14.45 -12.29
CA ARG A 209 -4.61 15.68 -12.94
C ARG A 209 -4.41 16.91 -12.06
N GLU A 210 -4.57 16.79 -10.74
CA GLU A 210 -4.29 17.86 -9.80
C GLU A 210 -2.80 18.21 -9.78
N TRP A 211 -1.94 17.20 -9.70
CA TRP A 211 -0.49 17.39 -9.68
C TRP A 211 0.03 18.02 -10.98
N GLU A 212 -0.41 17.56 -12.16
CA GLU A 212 -0.06 18.15 -13.47
C GLU A 212 -0.43 19.64 -13.54
N LYS A 213 -1.59 20.01 -12.99
CA LYS A 213 -2.06 21.41 -12.97
C LYS A 213 -1.27 22.31 -12.01
N THR A 214 -0.85 21.77 -10.87
CA THR A 214 -0.31 22.56 -9.77
C THR A 214 1.21 22.45 -9.61
N GLY A 215 1.82 21.42 -10.20
CA GLY A 215 3.21 21.04 -9.96
C GLY A 215 3.48 20.56 -8.54
N LYS A 216 2.45 20.43 -7.69
CA LYS A 216 2.59 20.13 -6.26
C LYS A 216 1.97 18.79 -5.93
N LYS A 217 2.82 17.85 -5.50
CA LYS A 217 2.38 16.54 -5.04
C LYS A 217 1.95 16.64 -3.59
N ARG A 218 0.69 16.30 -3.30
CA ARG A 218 0.19 16.22 -1.93
C ARG A 218 0.47 14.84 -1.37
N LYS A 219 1.15 14.76 -0.23
CA LYS A 219 1.50 13.48 0.41
C LYS A 219 0.62 13.16 1.61
N PHE A 220 0.62 11.88 1.98
CA PHE A 220 -0.08 11.32 3.12
C PHE A 220 0.20 12.07 4.41
N LEU A 221 1.40 12.62 4.60
CA LEU A 221 1.83 13.29 5.84
C LEU A 221 2.45 14.66 5.56
N ASP A 222 1.94 15.40 4.57
CA ASP A 222 2.45 16.71 4.15
C ASP A 222 2.38 17.78 5.25
N GLY A 223 1.29 17.78 6.02
CA GLY A 223 1.07 18.74 7.11
C GLY A 223 1.75 18.36 8.43
N VAL A 224 2.45 17.22 8.46
CA VAL A 224 3.01 16.64 9.69
C VAL A 224 4.50 16.98 9.78
N PRO A 225 5.00 17.49 10.94
CA PRO A 225 6.42 17.73 11.14
C PRO A 225 7.27 16.50 10.81
N ALA A 226 8.45 16.69 10.21
CA ALA A 226 9.26 15.59 9.68
C ALA A 226 9.55 14.48 10.70
N LYS A 227 9.87 14.85 11.96
CA LYS A 227 10.10 13.90 13.05
C LYS A 227 8.87 13.03 13.34
N ASP A 228 7.70 13.65 13.38
CA ASP A 228 6.45 12.97 13.69
C ASP A 228 5.97 12.12 12.50
N ARG A 229 6.22 12.59 11.27
CA ARG A 229 6.00 11.81 10.05
C ARG A 229 6.81 10.51 10.06
N THR A 230 8.11 10.58 10.34
CA THR A 230 8.97 9.39 10.44
C THR A 230 8.46 8.45 11.51
N LYS A 231 8.14 8.97 12.70
CA LYS A 231 7.61 8.16 13.81
C LYS A 231 6.29 7.47 13.45
N LEU A 232 5.38 8.17 12.76
CA LEU A 232 4.08 7.62 12.38
C LEU A 232 4.21 6.52 11.31
N LEU A 233 5.08 6.72 10.32
CA LEU A 233 5.37 5.67 9.33
C LEU A 233 6.03 4.45 9.98
N GLN A 234 6.97 4.67 10.90
CA GLN A 234 7.57 3.59 11.69
C GLN A 234 6.52 2.86 12.53
N GLU A 235 5.59 3.57 13.17
CA GLU A 235 4.49 2.98 13.94
C GLU A 235 3.58 2.12 13.06
N ILE A 236 3.17 2.62 11.89
CA ILE A 236 2.35 1.86 10.93
C ILE A 236 3.07 0.57 10.52
N PHE A 237 4.32 0.69 10.07
CA PHE A 237 5.06 -0.43 9.49
C PHE A 237 5.58 -1.43 10.54
N ALA A 238 5.97 -0.98 11.74
CA ALA A 238 6.37 -1.86 12.83
C ALA A 238 5.20 -2.69 13.35
N ASN A 239 3.96 -2.20 13.24
CA ASN A 239 2.77 -2.93 13.64
C ASN A 239 2.22 -3.87 12.57
N THR A 240 2.88 -3.99 11.41
CA THR A 240 2.49 -4.90 10.32
C THR A 240 3.07 -6.30 10.52
N GLU A 241 2.24 -7.31 10.33
CA GLU A 241 2.62 -8.71 10.22
C GLU A 241 2.59 -9.23 8.76
N PRO A 242 3.49 -10.15 8.39
CA PRO A 242 4.57 -10.68 9.22
C PRO A 242 5.71 -9.68 9.43
N LYS A 243 6.37 -9.71 10.59
CA LYS A 243 7.57 -8.87 10.86
C LYS A 243 8.64 -9.04 9.78
N GLY A 244 9.29 -7.94 9.41
CA GLY A 244 10.34 -7.94 8.38
C GLY A 244 9.81 -7.82 6.95
N TYR A 245 8.51 -8.03 6.73
CA TYR A 245 7.95 -8.05 5.38
C TYR A 245 7.96 -6.69 4.70
N VAL A 246 7.56 -5.64 5.41
CA VAL A 246 7.47 -4.28 4.86
C VAL A 246 8.84 -3.74 4.43
N GLN A 247 9.93 -4.22 5.02
CA GLN A 247 11.31 -3.93 4.63
C GLN A 247 11.68 -4.52 3.26
N THR A 248 10.90 -5.49 2.74
CA THR A 248 11.09 -6.03 1.38
C THR A 248 10.40 -5.18 0.30
N VAL A 249 9.55 -4.24 0.71
CA VAL A 249 8.79 -3.37 -0.21
C VAL A 249 9.67 -2.19 -0.60
N ALA A 250 10.14 -2.18 -1.84
CA ALA A 250 11.26 -1.34 -2.25
C ALA A 250 11.11 0.17 -1.95
N PRO A 251 9.93 0.82 -2.18
CA PRO A 251 9.75 2.22 -1.77
C PRO A 251 9.85 2.44 -0.26
N ILE A 252 9.38 1.49 0.57
CA ILE A 252 9.48 1.57 2.04
C ILE A 252 10.94 1.38 2.47
N ALA A 253 11.62 0.35 1.94
CA ALA A 253 13.00 0.02 2.27
C ALA A 253 13.98 1.18 2.03
N ARG A 254 13.73 1.99 0.98
CA ARG A 254 14.54 3.16 0.64
C ARG A 254 14.28 4.37 1.56
N ASN A 255 13.05 4.52 2.04
CA ASN A 255 12.59 5.77 2.66
C ASN A 255 12.35 5.68 4.17
N VAL A 256 12.24 4.47 4.74
CA VAL A 256 11.94 4.28 6.15
C VAL A 256 12.91 3.30 6.79
N SER A 257 13.67 3.78 7.77
CA SER A 257 14.48 2.94 8.64
C SER A 257 13.60 2.37 9.75
N LEU A 258 13.39 1.06 9.71
CA LEU A 258 12.76 0.27 10.76
C LEU A 258 13.93 -0.41 11.48
N GLY A 259 14.40 0.22 12.56
CA GLY A 259 15.59 -0.22 13.30
C GLY A 259 15.46 -1.60 13.91
#